data_AF-A0A8H7BXZ9-F1
#
_entry.id   AF-A0A8H7BXZ9-F1
#
_cell.length_a   1.000
_cell.length_b   1.000
_cell.length_c   1.000
_cell.angle_alpha   90.00
_cell.angle_beta   90.00
_cell.angle_gamma   90.00
#
_symmetry.space_group_name_H-M   'P 1'
#
loop_
_entity.id
_entity.type
_entity.pdbx_description
1 polymer ?
#
loop_
_entity_poly.entity_id
_entity_poly.type
_entity_poly.pdbx_seq_one_letter_code
_entity_poly.pdbx_strand_id
1 'polypeptide(L)'
;MVTLTNHVTVPQRYKKRRTRNATACMRCRELKKKCDNAFPSCSRCLDFGANCLYLTYEEYQQSLADKVVELRQELDKMQQHIDDYFNATTLDNLPDVKEEAGGESDETLEFYRLLWRIRLEYEARKEQHKTSYEIQEEPDINRRTLQWHATLGSGRVMIETGIQTYADLYQLLRSGLCA
;
A
#
# COMPACT_ATOMS: atom_id res chain seq x y z
N MET A 1 -28.31 19.90 -61.99
CA MET A 1 -27.99 20.84 -60.90
C MET A 1 -28.08 20.07 -59.60
N VAL A 2 -26.96 19.67 -59.01
CA VAL A 2 -26.94 18.90 -57.75
C VAL A 2 -26.75 19.89 -56.61
N THR A 3 -27.76 20.05 -55.78
CA THR A 3 -27.71 20.88 -54.57
C THR A 3 -27.06 20.06 -53.45
N LEU A 4 -25.83 20.41 -53.07
CA LEU A 4 -25.17 19.91 -51.87
C LEU A 4 -25.71 20.68 -50.66
N THR A 5 -26.51 20.04 -49.82
CA THR A 5 -26.89 20.59 -48.52
C THR A 5 -25.77 20.35 -47.51
N ASN A 6 -25.08 21.43 -47.13
CA ASN A 6 -24.12 21.42 -46.02
C ASN A 6 -24.86 21.16 -44.71
N HIS A 7 -24.77 19.94 -44.19
CA HIS A 7 -25.10 19.66 -42.78
C HIS A 7 -23.91 20.06 -41.91
N VAL A 8 -24.06 21.20 -41.22
CA VAL A 8 -23.16 21.61 -40.15
C VAL A 8 -23.41 20.70 -38.95
N THR A 9 -22.53 19.74 -38.71
CA THR A 9 -22.51 18.97 -37.46
C THR A 9 -21.97 19.85 -36.34
N VAL A 10 -22.86 20.32 -35.47
CA VAL A 10 -22.50 21.06 -34.25
C VAL A 10 -21.70 20.11 -33.35
N PRO A 11 -20.45 20.43 -32.94
CA PRO A 11 -19.69 19.58 -32.05
C PRO A 11 -20.39 19.53 -30.69
N GLN A 12 -20.91 18.36 -30.34
CA GLN A 12 -21.49 18.07 -29.04
C GLN A 12 -20.43 18.33 -27.97
N ARG A 13 -20.68 19.34 -27.12
CA ARG A 13 -19.79 19.77 -26.05
C ARG A 13 -19.68 18.61 -25.04
N TYR A 14 -18.67 17.76 -25.21
CA TYR A 14 -18.39 16.67 -24.28
C TYR A 14 -18.26 17.28 -22.89
N LYS A 15 -19.20 16.98 -21.98
CA LYS A 15 -19.16 17.46 -20.59
C LYS A 15 -17.88 16.89 -19.99
N LYS A 16 -16.84 17.73 -19.93
CA LYS A 16 -15.55 17.40 -19.30
C LYS A 16 -15.90 16.88 -17.90
N ARG A 17 -15.70 15.58 -17.67
CA ARG A 17 -15.89 14.99 -16.34
C ARG A 17 -15.08 15.87 -15.39
N ARG A 18 -15.74 16.41 -14.34
CA ARG A 18 -15.01 17.17 -13.31
C ARG A 18 -13.92 16.23 -12.81
N THR A 19 -12.68 16.54 -13.15
CA THR A 19 -11.51 15.87 -12.59
C THR A 19 -11.74 15.86 -11.09
N ARG A 20 -11.72 14.66 -10.47
CA ARG A 20 -11.87 14.53 -9.01
C ARG A 20 -10.96 15.59 -8.38
N ASN A 21 -11.56 16.42 -7.53
CA ASN A 21 -10.90 17.59 -6.95
C ASN A 21 -9.46 17.25 -6.58
N ALA A 22 -8.52 18.07 -7.05
CA ALA A 22 -7.10 17.90 -6.79
C ALA A 22 -6.85 17.69 -5.29
N THR A 23 -5.91 16.81 -4.95
CA THR A 23 -5.53 16.54 -3.56
C THR A 23 -5.28 17.85 -2.82
N ALA A 24 -5.81 17.98 -1.60
CA ALA A 24 -5.54 19.14 -0.75
C ALA A 24 -4.02 19.31 -0.53
N CYS A 25 -3.54 20.54 -0.38
CA CYS A 25 -2.13 20.78 -0.02
C CYS A 25 -1.79 20.14 1.33
N MET A 26 -0.50 19.85 1.55
CA MET A 26 0.01 19.14 2.72
C MET A 26 -0.46 19.76 4.04
N ARG A 27 -0.31 21.08 4.18
CA ARG A 27 -0.75 21.80 5.38
C ARG A 27 -2.25 21.69 5.64
N CYS A 28 -3.09 21.84 4.62
CA CYS A 28 -4.53 21.67 4.79
C CYS A 28 -4.90 20.21 5.12
N ARG A 29 -4.13 19.25 4.62
CA ARG A 29 -4.29 17.82 4.89
C ARG A 29 -3.97 17.49 6.35
N GLU A 30 -2.84 17.97 6.86
CA GLU A 30 -2.42 17.83 8.26
C GLU A 30 -3.43 18.47 9.22
N LEU A 31 -3.89 19.68 8.88
CA LEU A 31 -4.90 20.41 9.69
C LEU A 31 -6.33 19.88 9.51
N LYS A 32 -6.54 18.93 8.60
CA LYS A 32 -7.87 18.38 8.23
C LYS A 32 -8.88 19.47 7.88
N LYS A 33 -8.46 20.49 7.12
CA LYS A 33 -9.31 21.61 6.68
C LYS A 33 -9.53 21.59 5.17
N LYS A 34 -10.62 22.23 4.73
CA LYS A 34 -10.94 22.39 3.30
C LYS A 34 -9.85 23.21 2.60
N CYS A 35 -9.27 22.65 1.55
CA CYS A 35 -8.37 23.33 0.62
C CYS A 35 -9.17 23.82 -0.59
N ASP A 36 -8.90 25.05 -1.03
CA ASP A 36 -9.48 25.66 -2.24
C ASP A 36 -8.70 25.32 -3.51
N ASN A 37 -7.52 24.68 -3.36
CA ASN A 37 -6.69 24.20 -4.46
C ASN A 37 -6.18 25.30 -5.41
N ALA A 38 -6.17 26.57 -4.98
CA ALA A 38 -5.54 27.62 -5.77
C ALA A 38 -4.02 27.38 -5.90
N PHE A 39 -3.48 27.82 -7.04
CA PHE A 39 -2.06 27.73 -7.40
C PHE A 39 -1.55 29.15 -7.70
N PRO A 40 -0.35 29.56 -7.22
CA PRO A 40 0.71 28.76 -6.59
C PRO A 40 0.51 28.40 -5.11
N SER A 41 -0.40 29.09 -4.40
CA SER A 41 -0.76 28.78 -3.01
C SER A 41 -2.27 28.81 -2.84
N CYS A 42 -2.81 27.91 -2.02
CA CYS A 42 -4.22 27.94 -1.64
C CYS A 42 -4.50 29.20 -0.78
N SER A 43 -5.72 29.76 -0.85
CA SER A 43 -6.07 31.02 -0.17
C SER A 43 -5.74 30.96 1.32
N ARG A 44 -6.06 29.84 1.99
CA ARG A 44 -5.75 29.67 3.41
C ARG A 44 -4.25 29.75 3.69
N CYS A 45 -3.42 29.08 2.90
CA CYS A 45 -1.97 29.16 3.11
C CYS A 45 -1.42 30.55 2.82
N LEU A 46 -1.98 31.24 1.83
CA LEU A 46 -1.62 32.62 1.51
C LEU A 46 -1.95 33.57 2.67
N ASP A 47 -3.16 33.48 3.23
CA ASP A 47 -3.61 34.33 4.35
C ASP A 47 -2.74 34.15 5.60
N PHE A 48 -2.27 32.92 5.83
CA PHE A 48 -1.40 32.59 6.95
C PHE A 48 0.09 32.76 6.64
N GLY A 49 0.47 33.20 5.43
CA GLY A 49 1.87 33.31 5.01
C GLY A 49 2.66 32.00 5.13
N ALA A 50 2.00 30.85 4.97
CA ALA A 50 2.61 29.55 5.19
C ALA A 50 3.01 28.86 3.89
N ASN A 51 3.95 27.91 3.99
CA ASN A 51 4.38 27.12 2.86
C ASN A 51 3.24 26.19 2.36
N CYS A 52 2.84 26.38 1.10
CA CYS A 52 1.77 25.61 0.47
C CYS A 52 2.35 24.60 -0.52
N LEU A 53 2.53 23.36 -0.07
CA LEU A 53 3.09 22.29 -0.89
C LEU A 53 2.01 21.29 -1.29
N TYR A 54 2.03 20.93 -2.57
CA TYR A 54 1.31 19.77 -3.10
C TYR A 54 2.36 18.73 -3.45
N LEU A 55 2.31 17.56 -2.82
CA LEU A 55 3.23 16.48 -3.18
C LEU A 55 2.89 15.97 -4.57
N THR A 56 3.92 15.67 -5.36
CA THR A 56 3.74 14.86 -6.56
C THR A 56 3.36 13.44 -6.18
N TYR A 57 2.94 12.64 -7.16
CA TYR A 57 2.63 11.24 -6.93
C TYR A 57 3.87 10.49 -6.42
N GLU A 58 5.03 10.74 -7.02
CA GLU A 58 6.31 10.12 -6.67
C GLU A 58 6.72 10.45 -5.23
N GLU A 59 6.64 11.73 -4.84
CA GLU A 59 6.96 12.17 -3.48
C GLU A 59 6.01 11.54 -2.44
N TYR A 60 4.72 11.42 -2.78
CA TYR A 60 3.75 10.73 -1.93
C TYR A 60 4.08 9.24 -1.76
N GLN A 61 4.42 8.54 -2.86
CA GLN A 61 4.82 7.13 -2.80
C GLN A 61 6.06 6.93 -1.95
N GLN A 62 7.07 7.80 -2.11
CA GLN A 62 8.28 7.75 -1.29
C GLN A 62 7.98 7.94 0.20
N SER A 63 7.17 8.96 0.53
CA SER A 63 6.78 9.21 1.93
C SER A 63 6.05 8.04 2.57
N LEU A 64 5.25 7.31 1.77
CA LEU A 64 4.55 6.12 2.24
C LEU A 64 5.50 4.95 2.45
N ALA A 65 6.44 4.73 1.52
CA ALA A 65 7.46 3.69 1.65
C ALA A 65 8.34 3.92 2.89
N ASP A 66 8.79 5.16 3.11
CA ASP A 66 9.57 5.54 4.29
C ASP A 66 8.78 5.27 5.58
N LYS A 67 7.48 5.62 5.60
CA LYS A 67 6.63 5.37 6.76
C LYS A 67 6.44 3.87 7.03
N VAL A 68 6.35 3.05 5.99
CA VAL A 68 6.28 1.59 6.12
C VAL A 68 7.55 1.03 6.77
N VAL A 69 8.73 1.53 6.37
CA VAL A 69 10.01 1.13 6.98
C VAL A 69 10.06 1.52 8.45
N GLU A 70 9.69 2.76 8.78
CA GLU A 70 9.66 3.26 10.15
C GLU A 70 8.76 2.41 11.05
N LEU A 71 7.53 2.12 10.61
CA LEU A 71 6.58 1.31 11.37
C LEU A 71 7.08 -0.13 11.56
N ARG A 72 7.74 -0.72 10.56
CA ARG A 72 8.34 -2.05 10.70
C ARG A 72 9.43 -2.07 11.77
N GLN A 73 10.29 -1.06 11.79
CA GLN A 73 11.33 -0.94 12.82
C GLN A 73 10.73 -0.76 14.22
N GLU A 74 9.62 -0.03 14.35
CA GLU A 74 8.90 0.11 15.62
C GLU A 74 8.34 -1.23 16.09
N LEU A 75 7.74 -2.02 15.18
CA LEU A 75 7.25 -3.37 15.47
C LEU A 75 8.37 -4.30 15.92
N ASP A 76 9.51 -4.29 15.25
CA ASP A 76 10.65 -5.14 15.61
C ASP A 76 11.17 -4.82 17.02
N LYS A 77 11.25 -3.54 17.39
CA LYS A 77 11.63 -3.11 18.75
C LYS A 77 10.64 -3.58 19.80
N MET A 78 9.34 -3.47 19.52
CA MET A 78 8.31 -3.97 20.43
C MET A 78 8.40 -5.48 20.62
N GLN A 79 8.63 -6.22 19.54
CA GLN A 79 8.80 -7.68 19.60
C GLN A 79 10.03 -8.06 20.42
N GLN A 80 11.16 -7.37 20.23
CA GLN A 80 12.36 -7.57 21.04
C GLN A 80 12.10 -7.34 22.53
N HIS A 81 11.39 -6.27 22.90
CA HIS A 81 11.02 -6.02 24.29
C HIS A 81 10.18 -7.14 24.91
N ILE A 82 9.26 -7.72 24.12
CA ILE A 82 8.45 -8.87 24.55
C ILE A 82 9.36 -10.09 24.75
N ASP A 83 10.22 -10.38 23.79
CA ASP A 83 11.13 -11.53 23.85
C ASP A 83 12.11 -11.40 25.03
N ASP A 84 12.66 -10.21 25.28
CA ASP A 84 13.51 -9.91 26.43
C ASP A 84 12.78 -10.12 27.75
N TYR A 85 11.52 -9.67 27.85
CA TYR A 85 10.70 -9.91 29.04
C TYR A 85 10.46 -11.42 29.26
N PHE A 86 10.15 -12.17 28.20
CA PHE A 86 9.97 -13.62 28.30
C PHE A 86 11.27 -14.36 28.63
N ASN A 87 12.41 -13.94 28.07
CA ASN A 87 13.72 -14.53 28.33
C ASN A 87 14.25 -14.21 29.73
N ALA A 88 13.92 -13.03 30.29
CA ALA A 88 14.19 -12.70 31.69
C ALA A 88 13.28 -13.50 32.65
N THR A 89 12.08 -13.87 32.19
CA THR A 89 11.08 -14.64 32.92
C THR A 89 11.09 -16.12 32.50
N THR A 90 12.27 -16.70 32.24
CA THR A 90 12.39 -18.13 31.92
C THR A 90 11.78 -18.99 33.03
N LEU A 91 11.17 -20.10 32.63
CA LEU A 91 10.64 -21.16 33.52
C LEU A 91 11.69 -21.69 34.53
N ASP A 92 12.97 -21.36 34.35
CA ASP A 92 14.08 -21.66 35.25
C ASP A 92 14.15 -20.70 36.47
N ASN A 93 13.49 -19.53 36.42
CA ASN A 93 13.35 -18.56 37.51
C ASN A 93 11.92 -18.49 38.06
N LEU A 94 11.02 -19.39 37.65
CA LEU A 94 9.88 -19.68 38.51
C LEU A 94 10.48 -20.18 39.82
N PRO A 95 10.22 -19.56 40.98
CA PRO A 95 10.68 -20.13 42.23
C PRO A 95 10.25 -21.59 42.19
N ASP A 96 11.22 -22.49 42.32
CA ASP A 96 10.98 -23.89 42.60
C ASP A 96 9.97 -23.86 43.73
N VAL A 97 8.70 -24.13 43.42
CA VAL A 97 7.67 -24.38 44.43
C VAL A 97 8.10 -25.72 44.97
N LYS A 98 9.15 -25.69 45.78
CA LYS A 98 9.61 -26.81 46.56
C LYS A 98 8.40 -27.24 47.30
N GLU A 99 8.07 -28.50 47.09
CA GLU A 99 7.18 -29.31 47.90
C GLU A 99 7.54 -29.13 49.39
N GLU A 100 7.10 -28.03 49.99
CA GLU A 100 6.99 -27.90 51.42
C GLU A 100 5.50 -27.89 51.70
N ALA A 101 5.03 -29.07 52.09
CA ALA A 101 3.68 -29.40 52.46
C ALA A 101 3.05 -28.28 53.32
N GLY A 102 2.09 -27.58 52.73
CA GLY A 102 1.44 -26.45 53.40
C GLY A 102 0.23 -25.88 52.66
N GLY A 103 -0.61 -26.74 52.05
CA GLY A 103 -1.97 -26.38 51.62
C GLY A 103 -2.04 -25.34 50.49
N GLU A 104 -1.64 -25.72 49.27
CA GLU A 104 -1.91 -24.94 48.06
C GLU A 104 -3.41 -25.02 47.72
N SER A 105 -4.13 -23.91 47.75
CA SER A 105 -5.56 -23.87 47.43
C SER A 105 -5.82 -24.34 45.99
N ASP A 106 -6.90 -25.11 45.81
CA ASP A 106 -7.42 -25.66 44.54
C ASP A 106 -7.48 -24.62 43.40
N GLU A 107 -7.69 -23.34 43.75
CA GLU A 107 -7.75 -22.20 42.83
C GLU A 107 -6.41 -21.88 42.14
N THR A 108 -5.26 -22.05 42.83
CA THR A 108 -3.94 -21.78 42.26
C THR A 108 -3.58 -22.81 41.19
N LEU A 109 -3.94 -24.07 41.44
CA LEU A 109 -3.70 -25.17 40.51
C LEU A 109 -4.61 -25.06 39.26
N GLU A 110 -5.85 -24.63 39.44
CA GLU A 110 -6.77 -24.35 38.33
C GLU A 110 -6.31 -23.16 37.47
N PHE A 111 -5.72 -22.13 38.08
CA PHE A 111 -5.13 -21.01 37.34
C PHE A 111 -3.98 -21.47 36.43
N TYR A 112 -3.06 -22.31 36.91
CA TYR A 112 -1.98 -22.86 36.08
C TYR A 112 -2.50 -23.79 34.97
N ARG A 113 -3.52 -24.61 35.25
CA ARG A 113 -4.19 -25.46 34.24
C ARG A 113 -4.85 -24.62 33.13
N LEU A 114 -5.46 -23.49 33.49
CA LEU A 114 -6.06 -22.56 32.54
C LEU A 114 -5.00 -21.92 31.63
N LEU A 115 -3.90 -21.43 32.20
CA LEU A 115 -2.81 -20.83 31.43
C LEU A 115 -2.19 -21.82 30.43
N TRP A 116 -2.02 -23.08 30.84
CA TRP A 116 -1.54 -24.14 29.94
C TRP A 116 -2.49 -24.40 28.78
N ARG A 117 -3.81 -24.42 29.03
CA ARG A 117 -4.84 -24.58 28.00
C ARG A 117 -4.83 -23.42 26.99
N ILE A 118 -4.72 -22.18 27.49
CA ILE A 118 -4.61 -20.97 26.65
C ILE A 118 -3.36 -21.03 25.77
N ARG A 119 -2.22 -21.47 26.33
CA ARG A 119 -0.97 -21.63 25.57
C ARG A 119 -1.10 -22.63 24.42
N LEU A 120 -1.68 -23.79 24.66
CA LEU A 120 -1.92 -24.79 23.62
C LEU A 120 -2.83 -24.28 22.51
N GLU A 121 -3.90 -23.57 22.86
CA GLU A 121 -4.80 -22.97 21.86
C GLU A 121 -4.13 -21.87 21.03
N TYR A 122 -3.21 -21.12 21.62
CA TYR A 122 -2.42 -20.12 20.91
C TYR A 122 -1.45 -20.77 19.93
N GLU A 123 -0.71 -21.81 20.35
CA GLU A 123 0.22 -22.54 19.48
C GLU A 123 -0.53 -23.21 18.30
N ALA A 124 -1.70 -23.81 18.55
CA ALA A 124 -2.54 -24.38 17.49
C ALA A 124 -3.06 -23.32 16.49
N ARG A 125 -3.47 -22.12 16.97
CA ARG A 125 -3.88 -21.00 16.11
C ARG A 125 -2.71 -20.39 15.33
N LYS A 126 -1.53 -20.32 15.93
CA LYS A 126 -0.31 -19.84 15.28
C LYS A 126 0.06 -20.71 14.08
N GLU A 127 -0.07 -22.03 14.21
CA GLU A 127 0.22 -22.95 13.10
C GLU A 127 -0.79 -22.80 11.94
N GLN A 128 -2.07 -22.53 12.25
CA GLN A 128 -3.08 -22.18 11.24
C GLN A 128 -2.81 -20.85 10.54
N HIS A 129 -2.30 -19.85 11.27
CA HIS A 129 -1.93 -18.55 10.70
C HIS A 129 -0.60 -18.56 9.93
N LYS A 130 0.29 -19.54 10.19
CA LYS A 130 1.52 -19.76 9.42
C LYS A 130 1.23 -20.23 8.00
N THR A 131 0.15 -21.01 7.80
CA THR A 131 -0.38 -21.37 6.46
C THR A 131 -1.04 -20.19 5.73
N SER A 132 -1.39 -19.11 6.44
CA SER A 132 -2.04 -17.92 5.86
C SER A 132 -1.05 -16.85 5.37
N TYR A 133 0.22 -16.92 5.77
CA TYR A 133 1.29 -15.98 5.36
C TYR A 133 2.36 -16.68 4.53
N GLU A 134 1.97 -17.69 3.75
CA GLU A 134 2.70 -17.99 2.53
C GLU A 134 2.47 -16.79 1.60
N ILE A 135 3.46 -15.90 1.56
CA ILE A 135 3.53 -14.79 0.61
C ILE A 135 3.27 -15.44 -0.75
N GLN A 136 2.07 -15.20 -1.30
CA GLN A 136 1.83 -15.47 -2.71
C GLN A 136 2.92 -14.70 -3.43
N GLU A 137 3.88 -15.43 -4.01
CA GLU A 137 4.86 -14.85 -4.93
C GLU A 137 4.09 -13.89 -5.83
N GLU A 138 4.51 -12.62 -5.87
CA GLU A 138 3.93 -11.65 -6.80
C GLU A 138 3.86 -12.33 -8.17
N PRO A 139 2.68 -12.38 -8.82
CA PRO A 139 2.61 -12.97 -10.14
C PRO A 139 3.63 -12.25 -10.99
N ASP A 140 4.60 -13.01 -11.52
CA ASP A 140 5.69 -12.51 -12.36
C ASP A 140 5.09 -11.78 -13.57
N ILE A 141 4.88 -10.47 -13.41
CA ILE A 141 4.30 -9.57 -14.42
C ILE A 141 5.29 -9.41 -15.61
N ASN A 142 6.43 -10.12 -15.61
CA ASN A 142 7.44 -10.05 -16.66
C ASN A 142 7.42 -11.24 -17.64
N ARG A 143 6.49 -12.19 -17.57
CA ARG A 143 6.57 -13.40 -18.44
C ARG A 143 5.86 -13.34 -19.79
N ARG A 144 5.45 -12.17 -20.29
CA ARG A 144 5.06 -12.01 -21.71
C ARG A 144 5.89 -10.95 -22.39
N THR A 145 6.79 -11.40 -23.26
CA THR A 145 7.47 -10.54 -24.24
C THR A 145 6.44 -10.12 -25.29
N LEU A 146 6.14 -8.81 -25.37
CA LEU A 146 5.23 -8.27 -26.37
C LEU A 146 5.93 -8.27 -27.73
N GLN A 147 5.43 -9.06 -28.66
CA GLN A 147 5.85 -8.99 -30.07
C GLN A 147 5.04 -7.90 -30.75
N TRP A 148 5.73 -6.90 -31.30
CA TRP A 148 5.14 -5.84 -32.10
C TRP A 148 5.88 -5.76 -33.43
N HIS A 149 5.17 -5.37 -34.48
CA HIS A 149 5.79 -5.14 -35.79
C HIS A 149 5.33 -3.80 -36.37
N ALA A 150 6.26 -3.13 -37.05
CA ALA A 150 5.99 -1.92 -37.78
C ALA A 150 6.11 -2.18 -39.28
N THR A 151 5.09 -1.81 -40.05
CA THR A 151 5.15 -1.84 -41.52
C THR A 151 5.22 -0.41 -42.05
N LEU A 152 6.14 -0.19 -43.00
CA LEU A 152 6.29 1.09 -43.70
C LEU A 152 5.59 1.01 -45.05
N GLY A 153 4.54 1.83 -45.23
CA GLY A 153 3.94 2.11 -46.53
C GLY A 153 4.44 3.44 -47.09
N SER A 154 4.07 3.76 -48.34
CA SER A 154 4.37 5.04 -48.99
C SER A 154 3.67 6.22 -48.29
N GLY A 155 4.27 6.70 -47.20
CA GLY A 155 3.81 7.84 -46.41
C GLY A 155 3.03 7.51 -45.12
N ARG A 156 2.93 6.23 -44.73
CA ARG A 156 2.25 5.83 -43.48
C ARG A 156 3.02 4.71 -42.78
N VAL A 157 3.23 4.86 -41.47
CA VAL A 157 3.76 3.79 -40.61
C VAL A 157 2.59 3.18 -39.84
N MET A 158 2.47 1.86 -39.88
CA MET A 158 1.48 1.09 -39.12
C MET A 158 2.21 0.25 -38.09
N ILE A 159 1.86 0.41 -36.81
CA ILE A 159 2.45 -0.34 -35.70
C ILE A 159 1.35 -1.19 -35.05
N GLU A 160 1.54 -2.50 -35.02
CA GLU A 160 0.66 -3.44 -34.32
C GLU A 160 1.35 -3.88 -33.02
N THR A 161 0.80 -3.46 -31.88
CA THR A 161 1.47 -3.56 -30.57
C THR A 161 0.97 -4.69 -29.68
N GLY A 162 -0.18 -5.31 -30.01
CA GLY A 162 -0.76 -6.42 -29.23
C GLY A 162 -1.17 -6.09 -27.78
N ILE A 163 -1.22 -4.81 -27.39
CA ILE A 163 -1.51 -4.35 -26.02
C ILE A 163 -2.97 -4.68 -25.65
N GLN A 164 -3.17 -5.44 -24.55
CA GLN A 164 -4.51 -5.77 -24.04
C GLN A 164 -4.76 -5.19 -22.65
N THR A 165 -3.69 -4.93 -21.90
CA THR A 165 -3.76 -4.45 -20.51
C THR A 165 -2.84 -3.25 -20.26
N TYR A 166 -3.04 -2.59 -19.11
CA TYR A 166 -2.17 -1.50 -18.67
C TYR A 166 -0.74 -1.95 -18.37
N ALA A 167 -0.57 -3.19 -17.88
CA ALA A 167 0.74 -3.78 -17.64
C ALA A 167 1.53 -3.97 -18.94
N ASP A 168 0.86 -4.36 -20.02
CA ASP A 168 1.49 -4.50 -21.35
C ASP A 168 2.03 -3.16 -21.85
N LEU A 169 1.27 -2.08 -21.65
CA LEU A 169 1.68 -0.73 -22.04
C LEU A 169 2.91 -0.27 -21.24
N TYR A 170 2.99 -0.62 -19.94
CA TYR A 170 4.19 -0.37 -19.12
C TYR A 170 5.40 -1.13 -19.63
N GLN A 171 5.25 -2.42 -19.99
CA GLN A 171 6.35 -3.23 -20.51
C GLN A 171 6.87 -2.69 -21.85
N LEU A 172 5.98 -2.29 -22.77
CA LEU A 172 6.37 -1.73 -24.07
C LEU A 172 7.12 -0.38 -23.93
N LEU A 173 6.71 0.47 -22.98
CA LEU A 173 7.41 1.73 -22.70
C LEU A 173 8.75 1.50 -21.98
N ARG A 174 8.83 0.49 -21.11
CA ARG A 174 10.02 0.15 -20.33
C ARG A 174 11.10 -0.54 -21.17
N SER A 175 10.71 -1.39 -22.13
CA SER A 175 11.68 -2.07 -23.02
C SER A 175 12.32 -1.12 -24.03
N GLY A 176 11.84 0.13 -24.14
CA GLY A 176 12.33 1.12 -25.07
C GLY A 176 12.00 0.78 -26.52
N LEU A 177 11.63 1.78 -27.30
CA LEU A 177 11.74 1.71 -28.77
C LEU A 177 13.24 1.80 -29.14
N CYS A 178 14.03 0.84 -28.67
CA CYS A 178 15.42 0.70 -29.09
C CYS A 178 15.42 0.03 -30.47
N ALA A 179 15.94 0.77 -31.44
CA ALA A 179 16.20 0.35 -32.81
C ALA A 179 17.22 -0.78 -32.90
#